data_AF-A0A4Q7PL42-F1
#
_entry.id   AF-A0A4Q7PL42-F1
#
_cell.length_a   1.000
_cell.length_b   1.000
_cell.length_c   1.000
_cell.angle_alpha   90.00
_cell.angle_beta   90.00
_cell.angle_gamma   90.00
#
_symmetry.space_group_name_H-M   'P 1'
#
loop_
_entity.id
_entity.type
_entity.pdbx_description
1 polymer ?
#
loop_
_entity_poly.entity_id
_entity_poly.type
_entity_poly.pdbx_seq_one_letter_code
_entity_poly.pdbx_strand_id
1 'polypeptide(L)'
;MDTTAKNIPVTFYENLGKLFYAMAAADKVVRKTEVDALKKLVTKEWVPIKQDTDEFGSDTAFQIESVFDWLDNEGTKAQEAFQDFKDYYVTHQEFFSTAIKTKIRQTCDAIAASFSGKNKSELAMLANLHLLFQQ
;
A
#
# COMPACT_ATOMS: atom_id res chain seq x y z
N MET A 1 29.33 11.70 10.58
CA MET A 1 28.85 10.30 10.63
C MET A 1 27.73 10.22 9.62
N ASP A 2 27.95 9.40 8.59
CA ASP A 2 27.15 9.33 7.36
C ASP A 2 25.64 9.22 7.59
N THR A 3 24.90 10.25 7.19
CA THR A 3 23.48 10.13 6.85
C THR A 3 23.39 9.57 5.43
N THR A 4 23.67 8.28 5.27
CA THR A 4 23.33 7.58 4.01
C THR A 4 21.81 7.47 3.98
N ALA A 5 21.18 8.22 3.08
CA ALA A 5 19.81 7.99 2.66
C ALA A 5 19.59 6.48 2.46
N LYS A 6 18.78 5.83 3.31
CA LYS A 6 18.44 4.42 3.11
C LYS A 6 17.56 4.33 1.87
N ASN A 7 18.06 3.68 0.82
CA ASN A 7 17.27 3.38 -0.36
C ASN A 7 16.14 2.41 -0.01
N ILE A 8 14.92 2.80 -0.34
CA ILE A 8 13.73 1.96 -0.18
C ILE A 8 13.76 0.87 -1.28
N PRO A 9 13.75 -0.43 -0.93
CA PRO A 9 13.85 -1.51 -1.90
C PRO A 9 12.57 -1.66 -2.73
N VAL A 10 12.66 -2.26 -3.90
CA VAL A 10 11.48 -2.60 -4.73
C VAL A 10 10.45 -3.43 -3.96
N THR A 11 10.91 -4.35 -3.11
CA THR A 11 10.04 -5.20 -2.28
C THR A 11 9.15 -4.40 -1.33
N PHE A 12 9.54 -3.18 -0.94
CA PHE A 12 8.68 -2.31 -0.16
C PHE A 12 7.46 -1.87 -0.97
N TYR A 13 7.68 -1.43 -2.22
CA TYR A 13 6.61 -1.01 -3.12
C TYR A 13 5.71 -2.19 -3.53
N GLU A 14 6.28 -3.38 -3.73
CA GLU A 14 5.50 -4.60 -3.95
C GLU A 14 4.53 -4.85 -2.79
N ASN A 15 5.02 -4.76 -1.55
CA ASN A 15 4.19 -5.00 -0.37
C ASN A 15 3.15 -3.89 -0.13
N LEU A 16 3.40 -2.65 -0.56
CA LEU A 16 2.35 -1.63 -0.62
C LEU A 16 1.25 -2.00 -1.63
N GLY A 17 1.62 -2.57 -2.79
CA GLY A 17 0.65 -3.12 -3.74
C GLY A 17 -0.27 -4.15 -3.10
N LYS A 18 0.29 -5.08 -2.31
CA LYS A 18 -0.49 -6.07 -1.55
C LYS A 18 -1.44 -5.45 -0.54
N LEU A 19 -0.97 -4.46 0.23
CA LEU A 19 -1.80 -3.76 1.20
C LEU A 19 -2.96 -3.01 0.54
N PHE A 20 -2.68 -2.27 -0.53
CA PHE A 20 -3.70 -1.49 -1.24
C PHE A 20 -4.71 -2.40 -1.93
N TYR A 21 -4.26 -3.53 -2.47
CA TYR A 21 -5.13 -4.60 -2.94
C TYR A 21 -6.03 -5.14 -1.85
N ALA A 22 -5.46 -5.48 -0.68
CA ALA A 22 -6.25 -5.98 0.44
C ALA A 22 -7.36 -5.01 0.87
N MET A 23 -7.06 -3.71 0.89
CA MET A 23 -8.04 -2.67 1.21
C MET A 23 -9.15 -2.59 0.16
N ALA A 24 -8.80 -2.61 -1.12
CA ALA A 24 -9.77 -2.58 -2.22
C ALA A 24 -10.63 -3.85 -2.30
N ALA A 25 -10.04 -5.02 -2.06
CA ALA A 25 -10.71 -6.32 -2.17
C ALA A 25 -11.44 -6.75 -0.87
N ALA A 26 -11.47 -5.89 0.16
CA ALA A 26 -12.04 -6.21 1.47
C ALA A 26 -13.53 -6.62 1.42
N ASP A 27 -14.28 -6.10 0.45
CA ASP A 27 -15.70 -6.42 0.23
C ASP A 27 -15.98 -7.41 -0.92
N LYS A 28 -14.90 -7.96 -1.52
CA LYS A 28 -14.89 -8.94 -2.62
C LYS A 28 -15.35 -8.43 -3.99
N VAL A 29 -15.70 -7.15 -4.16
CA VAL A 29 -16.11 -6.61 -5.47
C VAL A 29 -15.24 -5.41 -5.82
N VAL A 30 -14.17 -5.67 -6.56
CA VAL A 30 -13.30 -4.61 -7.08
C VAL A 30 -13.82 -4.19 -8.46
N ARG A 31 -14.33 -2.96 -8.60
CA ARG A 31 -14.78 -2.45 -9.91
C ARG A 31 -13.61 -1.82 -10.65
N LYS A 32 -13.63 -1.89 -11.98
CA LYS A 32 -12.59 -1.28 -12.83
C LYS A 32 -12.40 0.23 -12.58
N THR A 33 -13.49 0.98 -12.39
CA THR A 33 -13.44 2.43 -12.11
C THR A 33 -12.74 2.76 -10.79
N GLU A 34 -12.87 1.85 -9.85
CA GLU A 34 -12.33 1.86 -8.51
C GLU A 34 -10.80 1.58 -8.58
N VAL A 35 -10.40 0.55 -9.33
CA VAL A 35 -8.98 0.28 -9.67
C VAL A 35 -8.32 1.47 -10.37
N ASP A 36 -8.97 2.07 -11.37
CA ASP A 36 -8.42 3.21 -12.09
C ASP A 36 -8.25 4.44 -11.18
N ALA A 37 -9.16 4.66 -10.22
CA ALA A 37 -9.05 5.73 -9.23
C ALA A 37 -7.89 5.47 -8.26
N LEU A 38 -7.71 4.22 -7.82
CA LEU A 38 -6.58 3.81 -7.00
C LEU A 38 -5.26 4.06 -7.72
N LYS A 39 -5.10 3.61 -8.98
CA LYS A 39 -3.84 3.78 -9.72
C LYS A 39 -3.45 5.25 -9.83
N LYS A 40 -4.42 6.13 -10.12
CA LYS A 40 -4.21 7.59 -10.12
C LYS A 40 -3.76 8.11 -8.76
N LEU A 41 -4.38 7.65 -7.66
CA LEU A 41 -3.98 8.01 -6.31
C LEU A 41 -2.56 7.53 -5.99
N VAL A 42 -2.25 6.27 -6.29
CA VAL A 42 -0.93 5.67 -6.06
C VAL A 42 0.14 6.42 -6.84
N THR A 43 -0.06 6.62 -8.14
CA THR A 43 0.84 7.41 -8.99
C THR A 43 1.03 8.81 -8.41
N LYS A 44 -0.05 9.53 -8.10
CA LYS A 44 0.03 10.91 -7.59
C LYS A 44 0.78 11.01 -6.26
N GLU A 45 0.52 10.10 -5.34
CA GLU A 45 1.06 10.20 -3.99
C GLU A 45 2.47 9.56 -3.90
N TRP A 46 2.75 8.47 -4.61
CA TRP A 46 3.97 7.67 -4.43
C TRP A 46 5.07 7.91 -5.46
N VAL A 47 4.76 8.40 -6.67
CA VAL A 47 5.78 8.82 -7.65
C VAL A 47 6.59 10.05 -7.18
N PRO A 48 6.00 11.07 -6.52
CA PRO A 48 6.75 12.27 -6.12
C PRO A 48 7.67 12.12 -4.91
N ILE A 49 7.86 10.94 -4.31
CA ILE A 49 8.79 10.70 -3.17
C ILE A 49 10.27 11.03 -3.52
N LYS A 50 10.52 11.35 -4.79
CA LYS A 50 11.73 11.82 -5.46
C LYS A 50 12.65 12.85 -4.77
N GLN A 51 12.36 13.43 -3.61
CA GLN A 51 13.18 14.55 -3.10
C GLN A 51 14.30 14.22 -2.12
N ASP A 52 14.31 13.07 -1.43
CA ASP A 52 15.37 12.81 -0.44
C ASP A 52 16.22 11.55 -0.69
N THR A 53 15.80 10.62 -1.54
CA THR A 53 16.52 9.34 -1.72
C THR A 53 16.42 8.77 -3.15
N ASP A 54 17.37 9.15 -3.99
CA ASP A 54 17.90 8.39 -5.14
C ASP A 54 17.16 8.33 -6.51
N GLU A 55 17.99 8.13 -7.55
CA GLU A 55 17.77 8.43 -8.98
C GLU A 55 16.79 7.50 -9.74
N PHE A 56 16.16 6.53 -9.06
CA PHE A 56 15.34 5.46 -9.67
C PHE A 56 13.83 5.49 -9.32
N GLY A 57 13.37 6.45 -8.51
CA GLY A 57 12.01 6.46 -7.92
C GLY A 57 10.83 6.59 -8.89
N SER A 58 11.06 6.86 -10.17
CA SER A 58 10.04 6.84 -11.22
C SER A 58 9.46 5.44 -11.43
N ASP A 59 10.34 4.44 -11.47
CA ASP A 59 9.99 3.12 -11.99
C ASP A 59 9.46 2.17 -10.89
N THR A 60 9.77 2.48 -9.63
CA THR A 60 9.40 1.63 -8.49
C THR A 60 7.98 1.84 -8.00
N ALA A 61 7.40 3.04 -8.15
CA ALA A 61 5.99 3.27 -7.81
C ALA A 61 5.04 2.46 -8.71
N PHE A 62 5.42 2.20 -9.97
CA PHE A 62 4.68 1.29 -10.87
C PHE A 62 4.65 -0.16 -10.39
N GLN A 63 5.52 -0.56 -9.46
CA GLN A 63 5.49 -1.89 -8.86
C GLN A 63 4.26 -2.07 -7.96
N ILE A 64 3.78 -0.99 -7.33
CA ILE A 64 2.53 -1.01 -6.57
C ILE A 64 1.38 -1.42 -7.51
N GLU A 65 1.29 -0.77 -8.68
CA GLU A 65 0.24 -1.06 -9.67
C GLU A 65 0.39 -2.46 -10.27
N SER A 66 1.62 -2.87 -10.58
CA SER A 66 1.89 -4.19 -11.15
C SER A 66 1.49 -5.33 -10.20
N VAL A 67 1.85 -5.22 -8.92
CA VAL A 67 1.46 -6.22 -7.91
C VAL A 67 -0.05 -6.20 -7.68
N PHE A 68 -0.67 -5.02 -7.65
CA PHE A 68 -2.11 -4.92 -7.52
C PHE A 68 -2.82 -5.66 -8.66
N ASP A 69 -2.45 -5.38 -9.92
CA ASP A 69 -3.05 -6.02 -11.10
C ASP A 69 -2.84 -7.53 -11.08
N TRP A 70 -1.66 -7.99 -10.66
CA TRP A 70 -1.41 -9.42 -10.53
C TRP A 70 -2.33 -10.08 -9.51
N LEU A 71 -2.48 -9.50 -8.30
CA LEU A 71 -3.35 -10.04 -7.26
C LEU A 71 -4.83 -10.05 -7.66
N ASP A 72 -5.27 -9.01 -8.37
CA ASP A 72 -6.63 -8.90 -8.89
C ASP A 72 -6.91 -9.97 -9.96
N ASN A 73 -5.99 -10.14 -10.90
CA ASN A 73 -6.09 -11.17 -11.95
C ASN A 73 -6.10 -12.60 -11.37
N GLU A 74 -5.31 -12.86 -10.33
CA GLU A 74 -5.27 -14.16 -9.64
C GLU A 74 -6.47 -14.37 -8.70
N GLY A 75 -7.25 -13.33 -8.40
CA GLY A 75 -8.35 -13.40 -7.44
C GLY A 75 -7.87 -13.70 -6.02
N THR A 76 -6.71 -13.16 -5.64
CA THR A 76 -6.10 -13.41 -4.32
C THR A 76 -7.03 -12.96 -3.20
N LYS A 77 -7.07 -13.69 -2.07
CA LYS A 77 -7.92 -13.25 -0.96
C LYS A 77 -7.34 -12.01 -0.29
N ALA A 78 -8.18 -11.01 -0.01
CA ALA A 78 -7.75 -9.78 0.67
C ALA A 78 -6.99 -10.05 1.98
N GLN A 79 -7.40 -11.05 2.75
CA GLN A 79 -6.73 -11.42 4.01
C GLN A 79 -5.34 -12.00 3.78
N GLU A 80 -5.14 -12.77 2.70
CA GLU A 80 -3.82 -13.34 2.33
C GLU A 80 -2.87 -12.20 1.94
N ALA A 81 -3.31 -11.28 1.09
CA ALA A 81 -2.51 -10.11 0.70
C ALA A 81 -2.18 -9.18 1.89
N PHE A 82 -3.11 -9.00 2.84
CA PHE A 82 -2.85 -8.24 4.07
C PHE A 82 -1.82 -8.94 4.96
N GLN A 83 -1.91 -10.27 5.08
CA GLN A 83 -0.99 -11.06 5.90
C GLN A 83 0.45 -10.99 5.34
N ASP A 84 0.62 -11.07 4.02
CA ASP A 84 1.91 -10.87 3.36
C ASP A 84 2.53 -9.50 3.70
N PHE A 85 1.74 -8.43 3.61
CA PHE A 85 2.21 -7.08 3.98
C PHE A 85 2.61 -7.02 5.45
N LYS A 86 1.81 -7.63 6.34
CA LYS A 86 2.09 -7.66 7.77
C LYS A 86 3.41 -8.35 8.07
N ASP A 87 3.67 -9.50 7.44
CA ASP A 87 4.90 -10.25 7.66
C ASP A 87 6.13 -9.47 7.15
N TYR A 88 5.97 -8.76 6.02
CA TYR A 88 6.99 -7.84 5.53
C TYR A 88 7.24 -6.68 6.50
N TYR A 89 6.18 -6.05 7.01
CA TYR A 89 6.28 -4.93 7.96
C TYR A 89 7.03 -5.34 9.25
N VAL A 90 6.69 -6.49 9.83
CA VAL A 90 7.31 -6.97 11.07
C VAL A 90 8.81 -7.21 10.89
N THR A 91 9.22 -7.65 9.69
CA THR A 91 10.63 -7.99 9.39
C THR A 91 11.46 -6.81 8.88
N HIS A 92 10.82 -5.73 8.39
CA HIS A 92 11.49 -4.60 7.75
C HIS A 92 11.04 -3.23 8.30
N GLN A 93 10.84 -3.13 9.61
CA GLN A 93 10.34 -1.91 10.27
C GLN A 93 11.19 -0.65 9.99
N GLU A 94 12.46 -0.81 9.62
CA GLU A 94 13.39 0.28 9.29
C GLU A 94 12.97 1.12 8.07
N PHE A 95 12.10 0.61 7.20
CA PHE A 95 11.55 1.37 6.07
C PHE A 95 10.26 2.14 6.42
N PHE A 96 9.68 1.89 7.60
CA PHE A 96 8.39 2.43 8.01
C PHE A 96 8.55 3.57 9.02
N SER A 97 9.17 4.67 8.58
CA SER A 97 9.22 5.91 9.36
C SER A 97 7.82 6.43 9.68
N THR A 98 7.69 7.32 10.67
CA THR A 98 6.40 7.93 11.03
C THR A 98 5.74 8.62 9.83
N ALA A 99 6.53 9.28 8.98
CA ALA A 99 6.04 9.92 7.76
C ALA A 99 5.50 8.90 6.76
N ILE A 100 6.24 7.81 6.52
CA ILE A 100 5.80 6.71 5.66
C ILE A 100 4.54 6.04 6.20
N LYS A 101 4.48 5.68 7.49
CA LYS A 101 3.29 5.11 8.14
C LYS A 101 2.07 6.02 8.00
N THR A 102 2.27 7.33 8.10
CA THR A 102 1.20 8.33 7.94
C THR A 102 0.67 8.33 6.51
N LYS A 103 1.57 8.34 5.54
CA LYS A 103 1.23 8.30 4.11
C LYS A 103 0.54 7.01 3.69
N ILE A 104 0.99 5.87 4.22
CA ILE A 104 0.31 4.57 4.04
C ILE A 104 -1.12 4.65 4.55
N ARG A 105 -1.33 5.13 5.80
CA ARG A 105 -2.67 5.29 6.38
C ARG A 105 -3.57 6.18 5.52
N GLN A 106 -3.09 7.36 5.13
CA GLN A 106 -3.84 8.27 4.27
C GLN A 106 -4.22 7.64 2.92
N THR A 107 -3.33 6.84 2.35
CA THR A 107 -3.61 6.10 1.11
C THR A 107 -4.69 5.05 1.35
N CYS A 108 -4.58 4.23 2.41
CA CYS A 108 -5.59 3.23 2.76
C CYS A 108 -6.95 3.86 3.08
N ASP A 109 -6.99 4.99 3.79
CA ASP A 109 -8.22 5.71 4.10
C ASP A 109 -8.90 6.22 2.81
N ALA A 110 -8.12 6.76 1.87
CA ALA A 110 -8.63 7.22 0.58
C ALA A 110 -9.15 6.06 -0.29
N ILE A 111 -8.51 4.89 -0.22
CA ILE A 111 -9.00 3.66 -0.87
C ILE A 111 -10.33 3.25 -0.25
N ALA A 112 -10.39 3.03 1.07
CA ALA A 112 -11.63 2.64 1.73
C ALA A 112 -12.78 3.65 1.48
N ALA A 113 -12.48 4.95 1.44
CA ALA A 113 -13.47 5.97 1.12
C ALA A 113 -13.97 5.93 -0.34
N SER A 114 -13.13 5.51 -1.28
CA SER A 114 -13.46 5.49 -2.71
C SER A 114 -14.21 4.23 -3.16
N PHE A 115 -14.09 3.13 -2.41
CA PHE A 115 -14.58 1.79 -2.80
C PHE A 115 -15.86 1.38 -2.06
N SER A 116 -16.64 2.37 -1.59
CA SER A 116 -17.98 2.28 -0.97
C SER A 116 -18.08 2.57 0.53
N GLY A 117 -17.01 3.00 1.21
CA GLY A 117 -17.01 3.87 2.41
C GLY A 117 -17.90 3.48 3.59
N LYS A 118 -18.48 2.27 3.61
CA LYS A 118 -19.54 1.85 4.53
C LYS A 118 -19.51 0.35 4.82
N ASN A 119 -18.51 -0.40 4.36
CA ASN A 119 -18.43 -1.82 4.65
C ASN A 119 -17.69 -2.08 5.98
N LYS A 120 -18.26 -2.96 6.81
CA LYS A 120 -17.64 -3.41 8.07
C LYS A 120 -16.27 -4.05 7.84
N SER A 121 -16.05 -4.69 6.70
CA SER A 121 -14.78 -5.34 6.36
C SER A 121 -13.64 -4.34 6.15
N GLU A 122 -13.90 -3.20 5.50
CA GLU A 122 -12.91 -2.14 5.27
C GLU A 122 -12.50 -1.49 6.60
N LEU A 123 -13.49 -1.15 7.45
CA LEU A 123 -13.24 -0.59 8.77
C LEU A 123 -12.43 -1.55 9.65
N ALA A 124 -12.73 -2.85 9.60
CA ALA A 124 -11.96 -3.84 10.32
C ALA A 124 -10.50 -3.91 9.82
N MET A 125 -10.28 -3.80 8.51
CA MET A 125 -8.93 -3.82 7.95
C MET A 125 -8.12 -2.56 8.26
N LEU A 126 -8.75 -1.38 8.23
CA LEU A 126 -8.14 -0.14 8.70
C LEU A 126 -7.77 -0.20 10.19
N ALA A 127 -8.65 -0.76 11.02
CA ALA A 127 -8.36 -0.97 12.44
C ALA A 127 -7.16 -1.92 12.63
N ASN A 128 -7.08 -3.00 11.87
CA ASN A 128 -5.95 -3.94 11.91
C ASN A 128 -4.64 -3.26 11.50
N LEU A 129 -4.65 -2.44 10.44
CA LEU A 129 -3.49 -1.66 10.02
C LEU A 129 -3.06 -0.66 11.11
N HIS A 130 -4.02 -0.01 11.76
CA HIS A 130 -3.73 0.92 12.84
C HIS A 130 -3.04 0.24 14.02
N LEU A 131 -3.54 -0.91 14.45
CA LEU A 131 -2.94 -1.71 15.52
C LEU A 131 -1.55 -2.21 15.13
N LEU A 132 -1.36 -2.64 13.88
CA LEU A 132 -0.06 -3.10 13.38
C LEU A 132 1.02 -2.01 13.49
N PHE A 133 0.69 -0.75 13.19
CA PHE A 133 1.63 0.36 13.26
C PHE A 133 1.93 0.87 14.67
N GLN A 134 1.22 0.38 15.68
CA GLN A 134 1.45 0.66 17.10
C GLN A 134 2.31 -0.39 17.81
N GLN A 135 2.61 -1.50 17.14
CA GLN A 135 3.61 -2.49 17.56
C GLN A 135 5.01 -1.93 17.33
#